data_AF-A0A817MGP1-F1
#
_entry.id   AF-A0A817MGP1-F1
#
_cell.length_a   1.000
_cell.length_b   1.000
_cell.length_c   1.000
_cell.angle_alpha   90.00
_cell.angle_beta   90.00
_cell.angle_gamma   90.00
#
_symmetry.space_group_name_H-M   'P 1'
#
loop_
_entity.id
_entity.type
_entity.pdbx_description
1 polymer ?
#
loop_
_entity_poly.entity_id
_entity_poly.type
_entity_poly.pdbx_seq_one_letter_code
_entity_poly.pdbx_strand_id
1 'polypeptide(L)' 'MSSNSNYTPWQRGTNKDGNQYDHRGDGAARGGTYHYSNRDGSYYYQNRDGSTYYSSPQGYGKYTRPYKHRR' A
#
# COMPACT_ATOMS: atom_id res chain seq x y z
N MET A 1 12.41 25.77 -15.13
CA MET A 1 11.63 24.65 -14.55
C MET A 1 12.55 23.45 -14.41
N SER A 2 13.05 23.13 -13.23
CA SER A 2 13.61 21.80 -12.97
C SER A 2 13.74 21.60 -11.47
N SER A 3 12.72 21.01 -10.86
CA SER A 3 12.79 20.61 -9.47
C SER A 3 13.56 19.29 -9.40
N ASN A 4 14.85 19.43 -9.12
CA ASN A 4 15.71 18.36 -8.66
C ASN A 4 15.17 17.87 -7.29
N SER A 5 14.51 16.72 -7.25
CA SER A 5 14.09 16.06 -6.00
C SER A 5 14.50 14.60 -6.02
N ASN A 6 15.76 14.38 -5.66
CA ASN A 6 16.33 13.08 -5.30
C ASN A 6 15.87 12.65 -3.89
N TYR A 7 14.56 12.55 -3.69
CA TYR A 7 13.92 11.94 -2.52
C TYR A 7 12.56 11.40 -3.00
N THR A 8 12.43 10.10 -3.27
CA THR A 8 11.12 9.50 -3.57
C THR A 8 10.68 8.58 -2.44
N PRO A 9 10.22 9.14 -1.29
CA PRO A 9 9.48 8.35 -0.29
C PRO A 9 8.06 7.99 -0.78
N TRP A 10 7.71 8.33 -2.02
CA TRP A 10 6.41 8.09 -2.64
C TRP A 10 6.59 7.47 -4.02
N GLN A 11 6.71 6.13 -4.10
CA GLN A 11 6.81 5.44 -5.38
C GLN A 11 5.45 4.94 -5.82
N ARG A 12 4.92 5.51 -6.90
CA ARG A 12 3.65 5.10 -7.50
C ARG A 12 3.83 4.63 -8.93
N GLY A 13 2.98 3.71 -9.37
CA GLY A 13 3.03 3.21 -10.74
C GLY A 13 1.81 2.40 -11.13
N THR A 14 1.75 2.08 -12.41
CA THR A 14 0.72 1.24 -13.02
C THR A 14 1.39 0.05 -13.68
N ASN A 15 0.93 -1.16 -13.40
CA ASN A 15 1.43 -2.34 -14.09
C ASN A 15 0.71 -2.55 -15.45
N LYS A 16 1.23 -3.47 -16.28
CA LYS A 16 0.65 -3.79 -17.60
C LYS A 16 -0.81 -4.23 -17.59
N ASP A 17 -1.31 -4.70 -16.45
CA ASP A 17 -2.69 -5.19 -16.27
C ASP A 17 -3.64 -4.07 -15.80
N GLY A 18 -3.11 -2.85 -15.55
CA GLY A 18 -3.85 -1.67 -15.13
C GLY A 18 -3.96 -1.49 -13.62
N ASN A 19 -3.29 -2.32 -12.82
CA ASN A 19 -3.28 -2.18 -11.37
C ASN A 19 -2.36 -1.04 -10.95
N GLN A 20 -2.78 -0.28 -9.97
CA GLN A 20 -2.07 0.86 -9.42
C GLN A 20 -1.40 0.48 -8.10
N TYR A 21 -0.17 0.93 -7.90
CA TYR A 21 0.51 0.83 -6.61
C TYR A 21 1.03 2.20 -6.18
N ASP A 22 1.08 2.41 -4.87
CA ASP A 22 1.54 3.64 -4.23
C ASP A 22 2.22 3.29 -2.91
N HIS A 23 3.55 3.30 -2.92
CA HIS A 23 4.40 3.23 -1.74
C HIS A 23 4.43 4.61 -1.09
N ARG A 24 4.14 4.69 0.20
CA ARG A 24 3.91 5.93 0.94
C ARG A 24 4.97 6.22 2.00
N GLY A 25 6.09 5.51 1.92
CA GLY A 25 7.22 5.65 2.83
C GLY A 25 7.30 4.54 3.87
N ASP A 26 7.99 4.82 4.97
CA ASP A 26 8.32 3.82 5.97
C ASP A 26 7.12 3.39 6.83
N GLY A 27 7.25 2.23 7.48
CA GLY A 27 6.23 1.63 8.31
C GLY A 27 6.77 0.45 9.11
N ALA A 28 5.98 -0.02 10.09
CA ALA A 28 6.35 -1.13 10.95
C ALA A 28 6.36 -2.48 10.22
N ALA A 29 5.64 -2.60 9.10
CA ALA A 29 5.66 -3.76 8.23
C ALA A 29 6.81 -3.70 7.22
N ARG A 30 7.24 -4.88 6.75
CA ARG A 30 8.20 -4.98 5.64
C ARG A 30 7.63 -4.31 4.41
N GLY A 31 8.39 -3.40 3.82
CA GLY A 31 7.93 -2.60 2.68
C GLY A 31 7.19 -1.33 3.08
N GLY A 32 7.06 -1.02 4.37
CA GLY A 32 6.59 0.28 4.85
C GLY A 32 5.08 0.49 4.73
N THR A 33 4.67 1.70 4.34
CA THR A 33 3.27 2.05 4.08
C THR A 33 2.99 1.87 2.60
N TYR A 34 1.94 1.15 2.24
CA TYR A 34 1.70 0.78 0.85
C TYR A 34 0.21 0.71 0.53
N HIS A 35 -0.15 1.14 -0.67
CA HIS A 35 -1.49 1.02 -1.22
C HIS A 35 -1.43 0.36 -2.59
N TYR A 36 -2.36 -0.56 -2.83
CA TYR A 36 -2.49 -1.26 -4.10
C TYR A 36 -3.96 -1.29 -4.50
N SER A 37 -4.26 -0.85 -5.71
CA SER A 37 -5.60 -0.89 -6.28
C SER A 37 -5.58 -1.74 -7.54
N ASN A 38 -6.39 -2.78 -7.56
CA ASN A 38 -6.57 -3.63 -8.72
C ASN A 38 -7.58 -3.02 -9.67
N ARG A 39 -7.43 -3.32 -10.96
CA ARG A 39 -8.36 -2.88 -12.01
C ARG A 39 -9.78 -3.40 -11.79
N ASP A 40 -9.93 -4.54 -11.12
CA ASP A 40 -11.23 -5.13 -10.79
C ASP A 40 -12.00 -4.36 -9.71
N GLY A 41 -11.38 -3.37 -9.05
CA GLY A 41 -11.97 -2.58 -7.97
C GLY A 41 -11.61 -3.06 -6.57
N SER A 42 -10.93 -4.21 -6.42
CA SER A 42 -10.32 -4.56 -5.14
C SER A 42 -9.15 -3.63 -4.81
N TYR A 43 -8.90 -3.45 -3.53
CA TYR A 43 -7.71 -2.74 -3.07
C TYR A 43 -7.14 -3.33 -1.79
N TYR A 44 -5.86 -3.05 -1.57
CA TYR A 44 -5.10 -3.43 -0.40
C TYR A 44 -4.40 -2.19 0.17
N TYR A 45 -4.43 -2.07 1.49
CA TYR A 45 -3.69 -1.08 2.25
C TYR A 45 -2.81 -1.79 3.27
N GLN A 46 -1.55 -1.36 3.35
CA GLN A 46 -0.66 -1.61 4.46
C GLN A 46 -0.40 -0.26 5.14
N ASN A 47 -0.90 -0.13 6.35
CA ASN A 47 -0.77 1.08 7.14
C ASN A 47 0.61 1.14 7.79
N ARG A 48 1.00 2.34 8.18
CA ARG A 48 2.29 2.61 8.84
C ARG A 48 2.48 1.81 10.13
N ASP A 49 1.41 1.54 10.86
CA ASP A 49 1.42 0.73 12.08
C ASP A 49 1.63 -0.77 11.82
N GLY A 50 1.65 -1.19 10.55
CA GLY A 50 1.77 -2.57 10.11
C GLY A 50 0.43 -3.31 10.05
N SER A 51 -0.69 -2.65 10.35
CA SER A 51 -2.02 -3.21 10.06
C SER A 51 -2.27 -3.22 8.56
N THR A 52 -3.13 -4.14 8.10
CA THR A 52 -3.48 -4.25 6.69
C THR A 52 -4.98 -4.29 6.52
N TYR A 53 -5.45 -3.83 5.37
CA TYR A 53 -6.85 -3.88 4.99
C TYR A 53 -6.95 -4.32 3.54
N TYR A 54 -7.82 -5.28 3.27
CA TYR A 54 -8.15 -5.73 1.93
C TYR A 54 -9.64 -5.52 1.68
N SER A 55 -9.99 -4.92 0.55
CA SER A 55 -11.37 -4.89 0.03
C SER A 55 -11.43 -5.67 -1.28
N SER A 56 -12.42 -6.56 -1.38
CA SER A 56 -12.84 -7.16 -2.65
C SER A 56 -13.73 -6.19 -3.44
N PRO A 57 -13.90 -6.37 -4.76
CA PRO A 57 -14.82 -5.55 -5.53
C PRO A 57 -16.29 -5.84 -5.22
N GLN A 58 -16.62 -6.98 -4.59
CA GLN A 58 -17.98 -7.35 -4.19
C GLN A 58 -18.39 -6.75 -2.83
N GLY A 59 -17.54 -5.92 -2.21
CA GLY A 59 -17.84 -5.24 -0.95
C GLY A 59 -17.42 -5.99 0.33
N TYR A 60 -16.79 -7.17 0.22
CA TYR A 60 -16.16 -7.82 1.37
C TYR A 60 -14.87 -7.09 1.76
N GLY A 61 -14.73 -6.73 3.03
CA GLY A 61 -13.54 -6.11 3.61
C GLY A 61 -12.93 -6.95 4.73
N LYS A 62 -11.60 -7.09 4.73
CA LYS A 62 -10.84 -7.80 5.75
C LYS A 62 -9.76 -6.91 6.34
N TYR A 63 -9.90 -6.59 7.62
CA TYR A 63 -8.87 -5.92 8.40
C TYR A 63 -7.99 -6.95 9.12
N THR A 64 -6.68 -6.77 9.05
CA THR A 64 -5.70 -7.55 9.81
C THR A 64 -4.93 -6.60 10.71
N ARG A 65 -4.98 -6.87 12.01
CA ARG A 65 -4.24 -6.10 13.03
C ARG A 65 -2.73 -6.13 12.78
N PRO A 66 -1.97 -5.14 13.29
CA PRO A 66 -0.51 -5.16 13.21
C PRO A 66 0.06 -6.45 13.80
N TYR A 67 1.06 -7.03 13.13
CA TYR A 67 1.77 -8.17 13.69
C TYR A 67 2.54 -7.73 14.94
N LYS A 68 2.01 -8.04 16.13
CA LYS A 68 2.77 -7.90 17.37
C LYS A 68 3.73 -9.08 17.45
N HIS A 69 5.02 -8.84 17.24
CA HIS A 69 6.01 -9.78 17.75
C HIS A 69 5.82 -9.86 19.27
N ARG A 70 5.25 -10.97 19.75
CA ARG A 70 5.27 -11.30 21.17
C ARG A 70 6.75 -11.45 21.52
N ARG A 71 7.27 -10.51 22.32
CA ARG A 71 8.57 -10.66 22.99
C ARG A 71 8.51 -11.82 23.97
#